data_AF-V5G1V8-F1
#
_entry.id   AF-V5G1V8-F1
#
_cell.length_a   1.000
_cell.length_b   1.000
_cell.length_c   1.000
_cell.angle_alpha   90.00
_cell.angle_beta   90.00
_cell.angle_gamma   90.00
#
_symmetry.space_group_name_H-M   'P 1'
#
loop_
_entity.id
_entity.type
_entity.pdbx_description
1 polymer ?
#
loop_
_entity_poly.entity_id
_entity_poly.type
_entity_poly.pdbx_seq_one_letter_code
_entity_poly.pdbx_strand_id
1 'polypeptide(L)'
;MVTGHNVADIVVILKTLPTREAVEALGNKVKDDLKNLMKNEIVAKGEQLTHTTNERGIEISNSYACVRVMVTTLHHNIRKLDPEIHLDQKIMLSHLASIRHSRWFEENAHHSSIKVLIRLLRDVRNRFEGFEPLTPWMLDLLAHFAIMHNPSRQALPINVAFRRVFQLLSAGLFLPGSAGITDPCEGVSLRIHTAMTLEQQDICCLTAQTLLRVLSHGGYKHILGLEGNSSIAKEMSVWDGVVVSPLDKAYENPPEKKEGEDEDEDMEAEGDESMETQET
;
A
#
# COMPACT_ATOMS: atom_id res chain seq x y z
N MET A 1 -6.61 6.36 10.88
CA MET A 1 -7.17 5.30 11.75
C MET A 1 -8.59 5.01 11.32
N VAL A 2 -9.04 3.78 11.49
CA VAL A 2 -10.42 3.32 11.23
C VAL A 2 -10.92 2.70 12.54
N THR A 3 -12.21 2.87 12.85
CA THR A 3 -12.82 2.27 14.05
C THR A 3 -12.59 0.76 14.07
N GLY A 4 -12.28 0.21 15.24
CA GLY A 4 -11.94 -1.22 15.40
C GLY A 4 -10.49 -1.57 15.08
N HIS A 5 -9.69 -0.63 14.52
CA HIS A 5 -8.27 -0.81 14.30
C HIS A 5 -7.47 0.33 14.96
N ASN A 6 -7.40 0.27 16.29
CA ASN A 6 -6.73 1.27 17.12
C ASN A 6 -5.23 0.97 17.27
N VAL A 7 -4.54 0.99 16.13
CA VAL A 7 -3.09 0.72 16.05
C VAL A 7 -2.37 2.00 15.61
N ALA A 8 -1.33 2.37 16.35
CA ALA A 8 -0.45 3.49 16.02
C ALA A 8 1.00 3.01 15.82
N ASP A 9 1.71 3.66 14.91
CA ASP A 9 3.08 3.30 14.57
C ASP A 9 4.04 4.41 14.97
N ILE A 10 5.17 4.03 15.56
CA ILE A 10 6.28 4.92 15.89
C ILE A 10 7.55 4.33 15.31
N VAL A 11 8.33 5.11 14.56
CA VAL A 11 9.62 4.65 14.05
C VAL A 11 10.74 5.09 14.98
N VAL A 12 11.56 4.15 15.43
CA VAL A 12 12.76 4.40 16.24
C VAL A 12 14.00 4.12 15.40
N ILE A 13 14.85 5.14 15.26
CA ILE A 13 16.11 5.06 14.52
C ILE A 13 17.26 4.84 15.49
N LEU A 14 17.85 3.65 15.47
CA LEU A 14 19.05 3.35 16.24
C LEU A 14 20.28 3.98 15.57
N LYS A 15 21.17 4.54 16.38
CA LYS A 15 22.49 5.02 15.92
C LYS A 15 23.43 3.85 15.59
N THR A 16 23.21 2.70 16.24
CA THR A 16 23.98 1.46 16.09
C THR A 16 23.31 0.52 15.08
N LEU A 17 23.97 -0.60 14.79
CA LEU A 17 23.36 -1.69 14.05
C LEU A 17 22.25 -2.36 14.88
N PRO A 18 21.08 -2.66 14.28
CA PRO A 18 19.93 -3.18 15.01
C PRO A 18 20.01 -4.71 15.10
N THR A 19 20.77 -5.22 16.07
CA THR A 19 20.78 -6.66 16.38
C THR A 19 19.48 -7.06 17.08
N ARG A 20 19.13 -8.34 17.03
CA ARG A 20 17.93 -8.87 17.71
C ARG A 20 17.99 -8.61 19.21
N GLU A 21 19.16 -8.78 19.82
CA GLU A 21 19.40 -8.54 21.25
C GLU A 21 19.24 -7.05 21.61
N ALA A 22 19.71 -6.15 20.74
CA ALA A 22 19.56 -4.71 20.97
C ALA A 22 18.08 -4.28 20.94
N VAL A 23 17.29 -4.87 20.04
CA VAL A 23 15.84 -4.61 19.97
C VAL A 23 15.11 -5.18 21.17
N GLU A 24 15.48 -6.39 21.63
CA GLU A 24 14.91 -6.97 22.84
C GLU A 24 15.28 -6.17 24.09
N ALA A 25 16.53 -5.73 24.22
CA ALA A 25 16.98 -4.86 25.30
C ALA A 25 16.20 -3.52 25.31
N LEU A 26 15.98 -2.92 24.14
CA LEU A 26 15.14 -1.74 24.00
C LEU A 26 13.69 -2.02 24.43
N GLY A 27 13.11 -3.14 24.00
CA GLY A 27 11.76 -3.55 24.38
C GLY A 27 11.58 -3.73 25.89
N ASN A 28 12.53 -4.40 26.54
CA ASN A 28 12.56 -4.57 27.99
C ASN A 28 12.72 -3.24 28.71
N LYS A 29 13.60 -2.35 28.22
CA LYS A 29 13.76 -1.02 28.80
C LYS A 29 12.47 -0.19 28.72
N VAL A 30 11.81 -0.18 27.56
CA VAL A 30 10.53 0.52 27.38
C VAL A 30 9.44 -0.06 28.29
N LYS A 31 9.37 -1.39 28.42
CA LYS A 31 8.44 -2.07 29.32
C LYS A 31 8.65 -1.67 30.79
N ASP A 32 9.89 -1.64 31.25
CA ASP A 32 10.20 -1.29 32.63
C ASP A 32 9.93 0.19 32.91
N ASP A 33 10.27 1.08 31.97
CA ASP A 33 10.00 2.51 32.09
C ASP A 33 8.49 2.80 32.11
N LEU A 34 7.70 2.14 31.25
CA LEU A 34 6.23 2.26 31.28
C LEU A 34 5.63 1.73 32.57
N LYS A 35 6.07 0.56 33.04
CA LYS A 35 5.66 0.05 34.36
C LYS A 35 5.97 1.05 35.47
N ASN A 36 7.15 1.67 35.43
CA ASN A 36 7.57 2.66 36.42
C ASN A 36 6.69 3.93 36.39
N LEU A 37 6.34 4.41 35.20
CA LEU A 37 5.46 5.57 35.02
C LEU A 37 4.03 5.28 35.51
N MET A 38 3.53 4.06 35.29
CA MET A 38 2.17 3.64 35.68
C MET A 38 2.08 3.07 37.10
N LYS A 39 3.14 3.14 37.92
CA LYS A 39 3.16 2.55 39.28
C LYS A 39 2.04 3.03 40.20
N ASN A 40 1.57 4.27 40.00
CA ASN A 40 0.54 4.89 40.82
C ASN A 40 -0.85 4.81 40.17
N GLU A 41 -0.96 4.23 38.98
CA GLU A 41 -2.24 4.07 38.30
C GLU A 41 -2.92 2.77 38.73
N ILE A 42 -4.22 2.85 39.04
CA ILE A 42 -5.03 1.66 39.30
C ILE A 42 -5.41 1.07 37.94
N VAL A 43 -4.60 0.14 37.45
CA VAL A 43 -4.79 -0.50 36.14
C VAL A 43 -5.77 -1.67 36.28
N ALA A 44 -6.93 -1.58 35.62
CA ALA A 44 -7.87 -2.69 35.57
C ALA A 44 -7.26 -3.88 34.80
N LYS A 45 -7.72 -5.12 35.05
CA LYS A 45 -7.14 -6.32 34.42
C LYS A 45 -7.13 -6.28 32.87
N GLY A 46 -8.10 -5.60 32.25
CA GLY A 46 -8.15 -5.41 30.79
C GLY A 46 -7.18 -4.34 30.25
N GLU A 47 -6.71 -3.44 31.10
CA GLU A 47 -5.78 -2.36 30.74
C GLU A 47 -4.32 -2.77 30.89
N GLN A 48 -4.07 -4.00 31.36
CA GLN A 48 -2.73 -4.53 31.54
C GLN A 48 -1.99 -4.56 30.20
N LEU A 49 -0.84 -3.89 30.16
CA LEU A 49 0.01 -3.85 28.98
C LEU A 49 0.67 -5.20 28.73
N THR A 50 0.54 -5.66 27.50
CA THR A 50 1.30 -6.76 26.92
C THR A 50 2.42 -6.19 26.07
N HIS A 51 3.59 -6.83 26.15
CA HIS A 51 4.78 -6.43 25.42
C HIS A 51 5.29 -7.63 24.65
N THR A 52 5.46 -7.47 23.34
CA THR A 52 6.04 -8.49 22.48
C THR A 52 7.12 -7.87 21.61
N THR A 53 8.16 -8.63 21.32
CA THR A 53 9.22 -8.25 20.40
C THR A 53 9.17 -9.21 19.22
N ASN A 54 9.22 -8.68 18.01
CA ASN A 54 9.15 -9.43 16.77
C ASN A 54 10.16 -8.87 15.76
N GLU A 55 10.18 -9.44 14.55
CA GLU A 55 11.15 -9.08 13.50
C GLU A 55 10.99 -7.63 12.99
N ARG A 56 9.84 -6.98 13.28
CA ARG A 56 9.58 -5.58 12.92
C ARG A 56 9.91 -4.60 14.06
N GLY A 57 10.13 -5.09 15.28
CA GLY A 57 10.45 -4.26 16.44
C GLY A 57 9.67 -4.69 17.68
N ILE A 58 8.99 -3.74 18.31
CA ILE A 58 8.30 -3.95 19.60
C ILE A 58 6.83 -3.60 19.45
N GLU A 59 5.94 -4.41 20.00
CA GLU A 59 4.51 -4.12 20.08
C GLU A 59 4.07 -4.04 21.54
N ILE A 60 3.38 -2.95 21.86
CA ILE A 60 2.87 -2.65 23.19
C ILE A 60 1.37 -2.51 23.06
N SER A 61 0.60 -3.39 23.70
CA SER A 61 -0.85 -3.42 23.50
C SER A 61 -1.63 -3.73 24.77
N ASN A 62 -2.88 -3.26 24.81
CA ASN A 62 -3.89 -3.66 25.78
C ASN A 62 -5.21 -3.98 25.06
N SER A 63 -6.32 -4.15 25.80
CA SER A 63 -7.62 -4.46 25.20
C SER A 63 -8.19 -3.35 24.29
N TYR A 64 -7.61 -2.16 24.29
CA TYR A 64 -8.15 -0.98 23.60
C TYR A 64 -7.28 -0.49 22.45
N ALA A 65 -5.96 -0.65 22.53
CA ALA A 65 -5.02 -0.05 21.59
C ALA A 65 -3.73 -0.88 21.47
N CYS A 66 -3.03 -0.69 20.35
CA CYS A 66 -1.68 -1.20 20.14
C CYS A 66 -0.78 -0.08 19.61
N VAL A 67 0.43 0.00 20.13
CA VAL A 67 1.51 0.84 19.60
C VAL A 67 2.60 -0.08 19.08
N ARG A 68 2.91 0.03 17.79
CA ARG A 68 4.02 -0.69 17.14
C ARG A 68 5.21 0.25 17.04
N VAL A 69 6.28 -0.13 17.70
CA VAL A 69 7.58 0.53 17.63
C VAL A 69 8.39 -0.15 16.54
N MET A 70 8.40 0.47 15.38
CA MET A 70 9.11 0.03 14.18
C MET A 70 10.58 0.41 14.27
N VAL A 71 11.46 -0.57 14.43
CA VAL A 71 12.89 -0.31 14.64
C VAL A 71 13.63 -0.25 13.30
N THR A 72 14.48 0.75 13.14
CA THR A 72 15.39 0.89 11.99
C THR A 72 16.72 1.50 12.44
N THR A 73 17.64 1.71 11.51
CA THR A 73 18.95 2.34 11.76
C THR A 73 19.21 3.46 10.75
N LEU A 74 20.30 4.18 10.93
CA LEU A 74 20.75 5.22 10.01
C LEU A 74 21.01 4.65 8.61
N HIS A 75 20.69 5.41 7.56
CA HIS A 75 20.78 4.92 6.18
C HIS A 75 22.17 4.37 5.79
N HIS A 76 23.25 4.96 6.30
CA HIS A 76 24.61 4.48 6.05
C HIS A 76 24.95 3.15 6.73
N ASN A 77 24.22 2.75 7.78
CA ASN A 77 24.40 1.47 8.44
C ASN A 77 23.74 0.32 7.67
N ILE A 78 22.77 0.62 6.79
CA ILE A 78 22.05 -0.40 6.01
C ILE A 78 23.01 -1.25 5.15
N ARG A 79 24.08 -0.65 4.63
CA ARG A 79 25.10 -1.36 3.82
C ARG A 79 26.02 -2.26 4.64
N LYS A 80 25.95 -2.19 5.98
CA LYS A 80 26.79 -2.93 6.93
C LYS A 80 26.01 -4.02 7.66
N LEU A 81 24.79 -4.31 7.22
CA LEU A 81 23.94 -5.30 7.84
C LEU A 81 24.45 -6.70 7.49
N ASP A 82 24.71 -7.46 8.53
CA ASP A 82 24.82 -8.92 8.50
C ASP A 82 23.41 -9.55 8.64
N PRO A 83 22.93 -10.32 7.63
CA PRO A 83 21.62 -11.00 7.67
C PRO A 83 21.44 -12.01 8.81
N GLU A 84 22.53 -12.57 9.35
CA GLU A 84 22.45 -13.57 10.44
C GLU A 84 22.18 -12.92 11.80
N ILE A 85 22.62 -11.67 11.98
CA ILE A 85 22.66 -11.00 13.30
C ILE A 85 21.64 -9.85 13.40
N HIS A 86 21.40 -9.15 12.29
CA HIS A 86 20.58 -7.94 12.29
C HIS A 86 19.15 -8.19 11.83
N LEU A 87 18.29 -7.20 12.08
CA LEU A 87 16.97 -7.18 11.46
C LEU A 87 17.05 -7.17 9.93
N ASP A 88 15.98 -7.63 9.29
CA ASP A 88 15.91 -7.70 7.83
C ASP A 88 16.02 -6.31 7.18
N GLN A 89 16.83 -6.24 6.12
CA GLN A 89 17.11 -5.01 5.41
C GLN A 89 15.83 -4.40 4.80
N LYS A 90 14.95 -5.22 4.21
CA LYS A 90 13.73 -4.76 3.56
C LYS A 90 12.75 -4.19 4.58
N ILE A 91 12.62 -4.83 5.75
CA ILE A 91 11.82 -4.31 6.88
C ILE A 91 12.34 -2.92 7.30
N MET A 92 13.64 -2.78 7.54
CA MET A 92 14.20 -1.49 7.97
C MET A 92 14.05 -0.37 6.95
N LEU A 93 14.21 -0.68 5.66
CA LEU A 93 13.96 0.27 4.58
C LEU A 93 12.49 0.69 4.54
N SER A 94 11.56 -0.23 4.80
CA SER A 94 10.12 0.09 4.88
C SER A 94 9.78 1.01 6.07
N HIS A 95 10.47 0.88 7.20
CA HIS A 95 10.32 1.78 8.34
C HIS A 95 10.86 3.18 8.03
N LEU A 96 11.99 3.27 7.32
CA LEU A 96 12.52 4.57 6.83
C LEU A 96 11.58 5.20 5.80
N ALA A 97 10.97 4.41 4.92
CA ALA A 97 9.94 4.88 3.99
C ALA A 97 8.73 5.44 4.73
N SER A 98 8.27 4.78 5.80
CA SER A 98 7.16 5.26 6.63
C SER A 98 7.40 6.66 7.21
N ILE A 99 8.64 7.00 7.56
CA ILE A 99 9.00 8.37 7.99
C ILE A 99 8.84 9.35 6.83
N ARG A 100 9.33 9.01 5.63
CA ARG A 100 9.20 9.87 4.44
C ARG A 100 7.73 10.07 4.08
N HIS A 101 6.95 8.99 4.06
CA HIS A 101 5.51 9.03 3.82
C HIS A 101 4.79 9.92 4.84
N SER A 102 5.13 9.80 6.13
CA SER A 102 4.54 10.64 7.18
C SER A 102 4.84 12.12 6.97
N ARG A 103 6.08 12.48 6.59
CA ARG A 103 6.46 13.88 6.29
C ARG A 103 5.75 14.40 5.05
N TRP A 104 5.76 13.63 3.97
CA TRP A 104 5.04 14.00 2.75
C TRP A 104 3.55 14.20 3.04
N PHE A 105 2.95 13.30 3.83
CA PHE A 105 1.53 13.37 4.18
C PHE A 105 1.24 14.62 5.01
N GLU A 106 2.11 14.94 5.97
CA GLU A 106 2.00 16.17 6.73
C GLU A 106 2.01 17.39 5.81
N GLU A 107 2.97 17.50 4.89
CA GLU A 107 3.17 18.65 4.01
C GLU A 107 2.13 18.77 2.86
N ASN A 108 1.57 17.65 2.38
CA ASN A 108 0.78 17.62 1.14
C ASN A 108 -0.69 17.24 1.36
N ALA A 109 -1.03 16.53 2.44
CA ALA A 109 -2.38 16.02 2.69
C ALA A 109 -3.11 16.77 3.83
N HIS A 110 -2.87 18.08 3.96
CA HIS A 110 -3.50 18.93 4.97
C HIS A 110 -5.03 18.98 4.88
N HIS A 111 -5.57 18.96 3.65
CA HIS A 111 -7.00 19.14 3.41
C HIS A 111 -7.84 17.98 4.01
N SER A 112 -8.86 18.31 4.77
CA SER A 112 -9.68 17.33 5.53
C SER A 112 -10.33 16.27 4.63
N SER A 113 -10.82 16.66 3.44
CA SER A 113 -11.40 15.74 2.45
C SER A 113 -10.46 14.62 2.03
N ILE A 114 -9.14 14.85 2.00
CA ILE A 114 -8.15 13.81 1.66
C ILE A 114 -8.18 12.73 2.75
N LYS A 115 -8.12 13.14 4.01
CA LYS A 115 -8.16 12.23 5.17
C LYS A 115 -9.50 11.47 5.24
N VAL A 116 -10.60 12.11 4.84
CA VAL A 116 -11.93 11.46 4.73
C VAL A 116 -11.92 10.42 3.62
N LEU A 117 -11.45 10.78 2.42
CA LEU A 117 -11.42 9.88 1.28
C LEU A 117 -10.55 8.65 1.58
N ILE A 118 -9.38 8.84 2.19
CA ILE A 118 -8.49 7.73 2.60
C ILE A 118 -9.23 6.75 3.51
N ARG A 119 -9.97 7.24 4.51
CA ARG A 119 -10.74 6.38 5.42
C ARG A 119 -11.82 5.59 4.68
N LEU A 120 -12.53 6.26 3.76
CA LEU A 120 -13.53 5.60 2.90
C LEU A 120 -12.87 4.53 2.01
N LEU A 121 -11.73 4.82 1.40
CA LEU A 121 -11.03 3.88 0.53
C LEU A 121 -10.46 2.69 1.31
N ARG A 122 -9.98 2.89 2.55
CA ARG A 122 -9.54 1.79 3.42
C ARG A 122 -10.71 0.86 3.77
N ASP A 123 -11.88 1.42 4.04
CA ASP A 123 -13.10 0.64 4.29
C ASP A 123 -13.56 -0.11 3.03
N VAL A 124 -13.60 0.56 1.87
CA VAL A 124 -13.90 -0.06 0.57
C VAL A 124 -12.93 -1.19 0.27
N ARG A 125 -11.62 -0.98 0.46
CA ARG A 125 -10.60 -2.03 0.29
C ARG A 125 -10.88 -3.26 1.15
N ASN A 126 -11.26 -3.06 2.41
CA ASN A 126 -11.51 -4.17 3.32
C ASN A 126 -12.78 -4.95 2.98
N ARG A 127 -13.78 -4.31 2.36
CA ARG A 127 -15.03 -4.97 1.94
C ARG A 127 -14.93 -5.65 0.58
N PHE A 128 -14.12 -5.12 -0.33
CA PHE A 128 -13.95 -5.65 -1.68
C PHE A 128 -12.55 -6.23 -1.86
N GLU A 129 -12.45 -7.55 -1.79
CA GLU A 129 -11.19 -8.30 -1.91
C GLU A 129 -10.38 -7.97 -3.16
N GLY A 130 -11.02 -7.55 -4.26
CA GLY A 130 -10.32 -7.14 -5.47
C GLY A 130 -9.43 -5.90 -5.31
N PHE A 131 -9.60 -5.15 -4.21
CA PHE A 131 -8.74 -4.02 -3.84
C PHE A 131 -7.70 -4.37 -2.78
N GLU A 132 -7.64 -5.62 -2.31
CA GLU A 132 -6.60 -6.08 -1.37
C GLU A 132 -5.18 -5.66 -1.80
N PRO A 133 -4.78 -5.73 -3.08
CA PRO A 133 -3.42 -5.35 -3.48
C PRO A 133 -3.07 -3.86 -3.24
N LEU A 134 -4.06 -2.99 -3.07
CA LEU A 134 -3.82 -1.57 -2.80
C LEU A 134 -3.22 -1.37 -1.41
N THR A 135 -1.93 -1.07 -1.35
CA THR A 135 -1.25 -0.80 -0.08
C THR A 135 -1.79 0.48 0.59
N PRO A 136 -1.63 0.67 1.91
CA PRO A 136 -2.02 1.90 2.59
C PRO A 136 -1.43 3.16 1.93
N TRP A 137 -0.17 3.09 1.48
CA TRP A 137 0.48 4.20 0.79
C TRP A 137 -0.12 4.49 -0.58
N MET A 138 -0.47 3.45 -1.35
CA MET A 138 -1.21 3.63 -2.60
C MET A 138 -2.55 4.31 -2.38
N LEU A 139 -3.28 3.96 -1.33
CA LEU A 139 -4.55 4.61 -1.00
C LEU A 139 -4.37 6.09 -0.62
N ASP A 140 -3.33 6.41 0.15
CA ASP A 140 -3.02 7.78 0.54
C ASP A 140 -2.72 8.65 -0.68
N LEU A 141 -1.85 8.16 -1.58
CA LEU A 141 -1.51 8.86 -2.83
C LEU A 141 -2.67 8.92 -3.82
N LEU A 142 -3.45 7.84 -3.96
CA LEU A 142 -4.62 7.80 -4.85
C LEU A 142 -5.70 8.79 -4.40
N ALA A 143 -5.96 8.88 -3.10
CA ALA A 143 -6.90 9.85 -2.55
C ALA A 143 -6.42 11.30 -2.75
N HIS A 144 -5.14 11.56 -2.47
CA HIS A 144 -4.54 12.87 -2.74
C HIS A 144 -4.62 13.23 -4.22
N PHE A 145 -4.24 12.31 -5.12
CA PHE A 145 -4.28 12.50 -6.57
C PHE A 145 -5.70 12.76 -7.06
N ALA A 146 -6.69 11.96 -6.62
CA ALA A 146 -8.08 12.14 -6.98
C ALA A 146 -8.62 13.51 -6.56
N ILE A 147 -8.21 14.06 -5.41
CA ILE A 147 -8.70 15.35 -4.91
C ILE A 147 -7.93 16.53 -5.50
N MET A 148 -6.60 16.48 -5.52
CA MET A 148 -5.75 17.64 -5.76
C MET A 148 -5.22 17.74 -7.19
N HIS A 149 -5.06 16.60 -7.89
CA HIS A 149 -4.52 16.60 -9.24
C HIS A 149 -5.62 16.93 -10.25
N ASN A 150 -6.02 18.20 -10.35
CA ASN A 150 -7.04 18.67 -11.28
C ASN A 150 -6.71 20.08 -11.81
N PRO A 151 -7.27 20.50 -12.97
CA PRO A 151 -6.92 21.78 -13.60
C PRO A 151 -7.21 23.01 -12.72
N SER A 152 -8.26 22.96 -11.90
CA SER A 152 -8.62 24.07 -11.00
C SER A 152 -7.67 24.21 -9.81
N ARG A 153 -6.83 23.21 -9.51
CA ARG A 153 -5.95 23.17 -8.34
C ARG A 153 -6.67 23.42 -7.01
N GLN A 154 -7.98 23.19 -6.99
CA GLN A 154 -8.82 23.26 -5.80
C GLN A 154 -9.21 21.86 -5.38
N ALA A 155 -9.37 21.65 -4.07
CA ALA A 155 -9.79 20.35 -3.56
C ALA A 155 -11.19 20.00 -4.09
N LEU A 156 -11.30 18.87 -4.79
CA LEU A 156 -12.60 18.41 -5.27
C LEU A 156 -13.52 18.04 -4.09
N PRO A 157 -14.85 18.26 -4.24
CA PRO A 157 -15.83 17.74 -3.31
C PRO A 157 -15.69 16.22 -3.13
N ILE A 158 -15.96 15.73 -1.91
CA ILE A 158 -15.70 14.33 -1.55
C ILE A 158 -16.45 13.33 -2.46
N ASN A 159 -17.69 13.64 -2.84
CA ASN A 159 -18.50 12.81 -3.73
C ASN A 159 -17.90 12.73 -5.15
N VAL A 160 -17.35 13.84 -5.65
CA VAL A 160 -16.69 13.90 -6.97
C VAL A 160 -15.37 13.12 -6.93
N ALA A 161 -14.56 13.36 -5.90
CA ALA A 161 -13.29 12.66 -5.72
C ALA A 161 -13.47 11.15 -5.52
N PHE A 162 -14.47 10.72 -4.75
CA PHE A 162 -14.80 9.31 -4.55
C PHE A 162 -15.14 8.61 -5.87
N ARG A 163 -16.04 9.20 -6.68
CA ARG A 163 -16.34 8.70 -8.04
C ARG A 163 -15.08 8.68 -8.92
N ARG A 164 -14.27 9.74 -8.83
CA ARG A 164 -13.05 9.87 -9.62
C ARG A 164 -12.03 8.77 -9.34
N VAL A 165 -11.91 8.29 -8.10
CA VAL A 165 -11.05 7.14 -7.78
C VAL A 165 -11.42 5.92 -8.63
N PHE A 166 -12.72 5.57 -8.66
CA PHE A 166 -13.18 4.44 -9.48
C PHE A 166 -12.97 4.70 -10.98
N GLN A 167 -13.20 5.93 -11.45
CA GLN A 167 -12.94 6.28 -12.86
C GLN A 167 -11.46 6.12 -13.24
N LEU A 168 -10.54 6.60 -12.39
CA LEU A 168 -9.11 6.49 -12.62
C LEU A 168 -8.65 5.03 -12.63
N LEU A 169 -9.06 4.24 -11.64
CA LEU A 169 -8.71 2.81 -11.59
C LEU A 169 -9.33 2.05 -12.77
N SER A 170 -10.59 2.33 -13.12
CA SER A 170 -11.28 1.68 -14.24
C SER A 170 -10.66 1.99 -15.60
N ALA A 171 -10.10 3.20 -15.74
CA ALA A 171 -9.37 3.65 -16.93
C ALA A 171 -7.92 3.11 -16.97
N GLY A 172 -7.55 2.20 -16.07
CA GLY A 172 -6.26 1.55 -16.09
C GLY A 172 -5.13 2.38 -15.50
N LEU A 173 -5.38 3.30 -14.56
CA LEU A 173 -4.32 4.08 -13.90
C LEU A 173 -3.20 3.20 -13.36
N PHE A 174 -3.51 1.98 -12.90
CA PHE A 174 -2.56 1.02 -12.35
C PHE A 174 -2.35 -0.22 -13.23
N LEU A 175 -2.64 -0.14 -14.54
CA LEU A 175 -2.34 -1.21 -15.50
C LEU A 175 -0.96 -1.01 -16.17
N PRO A 176 -0.39 -2.07 -16.78
CA PRO A 176 0.81 -1.96 -17.60
C PRO A 176 0.66 -0.91 -18.69
N GLY A 177 1.76 -0.19 -18.98
CA GLY A 177 1.76 0.94 -19.93
C GLY A 177 1.26 2.26 -19.35
N SER A 178 0.61 2.28 -18.19
CA SER A 178 0.18 3.52 -17.53
C SER A 178 1.36 4.28 -16.92
N ALA A 179 1.31 5.62 -16.98
CA ALA A 179 2.21 6.48 -16.20
C ALA A 179 2.01 6.31 -14.69
N GLY A 180 0.80 5.91 -14.27
CA GLY A 180 0.46 5.69 -12.87
C GLY A 180 0.63 6.92 -11.99
N ILE A 181 0.94 6.67 -10.72
CA ILE A 181 1.35 7.70 -9.76
C ILE A 181 2.80 7.42 -9.38
N THR A 182 3.66 8.41 -9.61
CA THR A 182 5.05 8.36 -9.14
C THR A 182 5.10 8.55 -7.64
N ASP A 183 5.91 7.75 -6.96
CA ASP A 183 6.15 7.89 -5.52
C ASP A 183 6.92 9.19 -5.24
N PRO A 184 6.33 10.16 -4.54
CA PRO A 184 7.00 11.42 -4.23
C PRO A 184 8.07 11.28 -3.13
N CYS A 185 8.16 10.13 -2.46
CA CYS A 185 9.11 9.85 -1.39
C CYS A 185 10.35 9.06 -1.84
N GLU A 186 10.42 8.67 -3.11
CA GLU A 186 11.55 7.95 -3.70
C GLU A 186 12.31 8.83 -4.70
N GLY A 187 13.64 8.70 -4.73
CA GLY A 187 14.49 9.52 -5.61
C GLY A 187 14.48 9.08 -7.07
N VAL A 188 14.11 7.83 -7.33
CA VAL A 188 13.85 7.29 -8.67
C VAL A 188 12.37 7.49 -8.97
N SER A 189 12.01 7.80 -10.22
CA SER A 189 10.60 7.88 -10.65
C SER A 189 9.94 6.49 -10.62
N LEU A 190 9.66 6.01 -9.41
CA LEU A 190 9.07 4.73 -9.13
C LEU A 190 7.55 4.87 -9.20
N ARG A 191 6.91 4.10 -10.08
CA ARG A 191 5.45 4.05 -10.15
C ARG A 191 4.94 3.14 -9.04
N ILE A 192 4.08 3.64 -8.16
CA ILE A 192 3.68 2.88 -6.96
C ILE A 192 2.98 1.56 -7.26
N HIS A 193 2.27 1.46 -8.38
CA HIS A 193 1.51 0.26 -8.76
C HIS A 193 2.38 -0.91 -9.21
N THR A 194 3.68 -0.69 -9.51
CA THR A 194 4.58 -1.78 -9.91
C THR A 194 4.94 -2.71 -8.77
N ALA A 195 4.54 -2.38 -7.53
CA ALA A 195 4.60 -3.30 -6.40
C ALA A 195 3.52 -4.40 -6.46
N MET A 196 2.48 -4.23 -7.29
CA MET A 196 1.45 -5.22 -7.55
C MET A 196 1.85 -6.14 -8.71
N THR A 197 1.50 -7.42 -8.62
CA THR A 197 1.61 -8.36 -9.76
C THR A 197 0.66 -7.95 -10.90
N LEU A 198 0.91 -8.43 -12.12
CA LEU A 198 0.03 -8.15 -13.26
C LEU A 198 -1.40 -8.66 -13.04
N GLU A 199 -1.55 -9.84 -12.42
CA GLU A 199 -2.86 -10.37 -12.02
C GLU A 199 -3.55 -9.45 -11.00
N GLN A 200 -2.82 -8.95 -9.99
CA GLN A 200 -3.36 -8.03 -9.00
C GLN A 200 -3.80 -6.70 -9.62
N GLN A 201 -3.06 -6.19 -10.60
CA GLN A 201 -3.41 -4.98 -11.34
C GLN A 201 -4.71 -5.18 -12.14
N ASP A 202 -4.87 -6.32 -12.81
CA ASP A 202 -6.09 -6.70 -13.51
C ASP A 202 -7.29 -6.81 -12.56
N ILE A 203 -7.15 -7.57 -11.46
CA ILE A 203 -8.19 -7.73 -10.45
C ILE A 203 -8.63 -6.39 -9.84
N CYS A 204 -7.68 -5.49 -9.57
CA CYS A 204 -7.99 -4.16 -9.07
C CYS A 204 -8.77 -3.34 -10.12
N CYS A 205 -8.37 -3.41 -11.38
CA CYS A 205 -9.01 -2.70 -12.48
C CYS A 205 -10.44 -3.19 -12.72
N LEU A 206 -10.65 -4.51 -12.87
CA LEU A 206 -11.96 -5.10 -13.14
C LEU A 206 -12.94 -4.85 -11.98
N THR A 207 -12.43 -4.85 -10.74
CA THR A 207 -13.23 -4.52 -9.55
C THR A 207 -13.67 -3.07 -9.60
N ALA A 208 -12.77 -2.15 -9.94
CA ALA A 208 -13.11 -0.74 -10.11
C ALA A 208 -14.13 -0.53 -11.24
N GLN A 209 -13.96 -1.20 -12.38
CA GLN A 209 -14.87 -1.10 -13.54
C GLN A 209 -16.29 -1.56 -13.20
N THR A 210 -16.41 -2.62 -12.40
CA THR A 210 -17.71 -3.11 -11.92
C THR A 210 -18.35 -2.13 -10.94
N LEU A 211 -17.60 -1.70 -9.92
CA LEU A 211 -18.12 -0.76 -8.91
C LEU A 211 -18.43 0.63 -9.48
N LEU A 212 -17.72 1.09 -10.52
CA LEU A 212 -18.04 2.35 -11.20
C LEU A 212 -19.41 2.30 -11.88
N ARG A 213 -19.76 1.17 -12.51
CA ARG A 213 -21.09 0.98 -13.12
C ARG A 213 -22.17 0.95 -12.04
N VAL A 214 -21.96 0.20 -10.96
CA VAL A 214 -22.86 0.21 -9.79
C VAL A 214 -23.04 1.63 -9.24
N LEU A 215 -21.96 2.39 -9.06
CA LEU A 215 -21.99 3.77 -8.58
C LEU A 215 -22.73 4.73 -9.54
N SER A 216 -22.72 4.43 -10.84
CA SER A 216 -23.40 5.23 -11.85
C SER A 216 -24.91 5.00 -11.88
N HIS A 217 -25.35 3.81 -11.44
CA HIS A 217 -26.77 3.47 -11.28
C HIS A 217 -27.26 3.60 -9.83
N GLY A 218 -26.62 4.46 -9.02
CA GLY A 218 -27.10 4.80 -7.68
C GLY A 218 -26.76 3.80 -6.57
N GLY A 219 -25.97 2.76 -6.84
CA GLY A 219 -25.58 1.74 -5.85
C GLY A 219 -24.55 2.18 -4.79
N TYR A 220 -24.38 3.49 -4.56
CA TYR A 220 -23.37 4.03 -3.64
C TYR A 220 -23.54 3.51 -2.20
N LYS A 221 -24.77 3.25 -1.74
CA LYS A 221 -25.03 2.71 -0.41
C LYS A 221 -24.42 1.33 -0.20
N HIS A 222 -24.44 0.49 -1.24
CA HIS A 222 -23.82 -0.83 -1.18
C HIS A 222 -22.30 -0.73 -1.25
N ILE A 223 -21.80 0.18 -2.10
CA ILE A 223 -20.37 0.47 -2.17
C ILE A 223 -19.84 1.05 -0.86
N LEU A 224 -20.64 1.77 -0.08
CA LEU A 224 -20.28 2.33 1.24
C LEU A 224 -20.62 1.40 2.41
N GLY A 225 -21.17 0.21 2.17
CA GLY A 225 -21.53 -0.75 3.23
C GLY A 225 -22.68 -0.28 4.12
N LEU A 226 -23.53 0.63 3.63
CA LEU A 226 -24.74 1.10 4.32
C LEU A 226 -25.92 0.14 4.09
N GLU A 227 -25.91 -0.59 2.98
CA GLU A 227 -26.94 -1.58 2.60
C GLU A 227 -26.26 -2.76 1.88
N GLY A 228 -26.86 -3.95 1.95
CA GLY A 228 -26.39 -5.14 1.22
C GLY A 228 -25.02 -5.66 1.66
N ASN A 229 -24.35 -6.39 0.77
CA ASN A 229 -23.03 -7.00 0.99
C ASN A 229 -22.08 -6.71 -0.19
N SER A 230 -20.84 -7.20 -0.10
CA SER A 230 -19.81 -6.98 -1.14
C SER A 230 -19.94 -7.88 -2.37
N SER A 231 -20.97 -8.72 -2.48
CA SER A 231 -21.15 -9.61 -3.63
C SER A 231 -21.41 -8.86 -4.93
N ILE A 232 -21.81 -7.58 -4.87
CA ILE A 232 -22.02 -6.70 -6.04
C ILE A 232 -20.79 -6.52 -6.94
N ALA A 233 -19.59 -6.89 -6.47
CA ALA A 233 -18.37 -6.88 -7.27
C ALA A 233 -18.12 -8.21 -8.01
N LYS A 234 -18.78 -9.30 -7.60
CA LYS A 234 -18.55 -10.67 -8.08
C LYS A 234 -19.78 -11.33 -8.71
N GLU A 235 -20.96 -10.80 -8.42
CA GLU A 235 -22.25 -11.33 -8.90
C GLU A 235 -22.99 -10.30 -9.75
N MET A 236 -23.82 -10.80 -10.66
CA MET A 236 -24.74 -9.98 -11.42
C MET A 236 -25.72 -9.28 -10.48
N SER A 237 -25.93 -7.98 -10.69
CA SER A 237 -26.83 -7.16 -9.89
C SER A 237 -27.71 -6.28 -10.76
N VAL A 238 -28.88 -5.87 -10.25
CA VAL A 238 -29.82 -4.99 -10.97
C VAL A 238 -29.98 -3.68 -10.23
N TRP A 239 -29.75 -2.58 -10.93
CA TRP A 239 -29.81 -1.21 -10.41
C TRP A 239 -30.71 -0.37 -11.30
N ASP A 240 -31.87 0.04 -10.79
CA ASP A 240 -32.84 0.86 -11.54
C ASP A 240 -33.17 0.26 -12.92
N GLY A 241 -33.42 -1.05 -12.96
CA GLY A 241 -33.71 -1.79 -14.20
C GLY A 241 -32.48 -2.09 -15.08
N VAL A 242 -31.29 -1.63 -14.72
CA VAL A 242 -30.04 -1.91 -15.45
C VAL A 242 -29.31 -3.10 -14.83
N VAL A 243 -29.00 -4.09 -15.66
CA VAL A 243 -28.19 -5.25 -15.26
C VAL A 243 -26.71 -4.88 -15.30
N VAL A 244 -26.01 -5.03 -14.18
CA VAL A 244 -24.56 -4.88 -14.07
C VAL A 244 -23.95 -6.25 -13.85
N SER A 245 -23.30 -6.77 -14.89
CA SER A 245 -22.51 -8.00 -14.83
C SER A 245 -21.04 -7.68 -14.51
N PRO A 246 -20.42 -8.33 -13.51
CA PRO A 246 -18.97 -8.29 -13.32
C PRO A 246 -18.21 -8.67 -14.59
N LEU A 247 -17.01 -8.15 -14.74
CA LEU A 247 -16.14 -8.47 -15.87
C LEU A 247 -15.25 -9.68 -15.56
N ASP A 248 -14.90 -10.42 -16.60
CA ASP A 248 -13.97 -11.52 -16.51
C ASP A 248 -12.53 -11.02 -16.37
N LYS A 249 -11.67 -11.84 -15.75
CA LYS A 249 -10.23 -11.57 -15.68
C LYS A 249 -9.66 -11.51 -17.10
N ALA A 250 -8.83 -10.51 -17.36
CA ALA A 250 -8.14 -10.34 -18.63
C ALA A 250 -6.68 -10.81 -18.58
N TYR A 251 -6.09 -10.93 -17.39
CA TYR A 251 -4.72 -11.41 -17.25
C TYR A 251 -4.62 -12.91 -17.50
N GLU A 252 -3.71 -13.29 -18.38
CA GLU A 252 -3.32 -14.67 -18.65
C GLU A 252 -1.86 -14.87 -18.25
N ASN A 253 -1.56 -16.02 -17.64
CA ASN A 253 -0.17 -16.36 -17.33
C ASN A 253 0.62 -16.56 -18.63
N PRO A 254 1.88 -16.09 -18.69
CA PRO A 254 2.76 -16.45 -19.80
C PRO A 254 2.85 -17.97 -19.93
N PRO A 255 2.91 -18.51 -21.17
CA PRO A 255 3.15 -19.94 -21.35
C PRO A 255 4.47 -20.33 -20.68
N GLU A 256 4.48 -21.48 -19.98
CA GLU A 256 5.71 -22.03 -19.41
C GLU A 256 6.70 -22.27 -20.56
N LYS A 257 7.82 -21.54 -20.56
CA LYS A 257 8.94 -21.86 -21.45
C LYS A 257 9.41 -23.27 -21.11
N LYS A 258 9.37 -24.19 -22.08
CA LYS A 258 10.05 -25.48 -21.92
C LYS A 258 11.54 -25.19 -21.81
N GLU A 259 12.19 -25.75 -20.79
CA GLU A 259 13.65 -25.71 -20.68
C GLU A 259 14.25 -26.28 -21.97
N GLY A 260 14.91 -25.45 -22.77
CA GLY A 260 15.66 -25.87 -23.97
C GLY A 260 15.47 -25.07 -25.27
N GLU A 261 14.61 -24.05 -25.34
CA GLU A 261 14.40 -23.28 -26.59
C GLU A 261 15.22 -21.97 -26.70
N ASP A 262 15.96 -21.58 -25.66
CA ASP A 262 16.73 -20.31 -25.64
C ASP A 262 18.20 -20.45 -26.11
N GLU A 263 18.65 -21.59 -26.65
CA GLU A 263 20.01 -21.73 -27.22
C GLU A 263 20.11 -21.37 -28.71
N ASP A 264 18.99 -21.31 -29.45
CA ASP A 264 19.00 -21.13 -30.91
C ASP A 264 18.72 -19.68 -31.38
N GLU A 265 18.13 -18.81 -30.55
CA GLU A 265 17.81 -17.42 -30.96
C GLU A 265 18.99 -16.43 -30.78
N ASP A 266 19.98 -16.72 -29.95
CA ASP A 266 21.14 -15.83 -29.71
C ASP A 266 22.28 -16.02 -30.74
N MET A 267 22.23 -17.03 -31.62
CA MET A 267 23.28 -17.25 -32.64
C MET A 267 23.02 -16.59 -34.00
N GLU A 268 21.80 -16.12 -34.29
CA GLU A 268 21.49 -15.49 -35.59
C GLU A 268 21.72 -13.97 -35.62
N ALA A 269 22.01 -13.33 -34.47
CA ALA A 269 22.19 -11.87 -34.38
C ALA A 269 23.64 -11.37 -34.48
N GLU A 270 24.66 -12.24 -34.40
CA GLU A 270 26.09 -11.83 -34.44
C GLU A 270 26.75 -11.93 -35.83
N GLY A 271 25.99 -12.21 -36.90
CA GLY A 271 26.54 -12.57 -38.21
C GLY A 271 26.74 -11.45 -39.25
N ASP A 272 26.17 -10.26 -39.11
CA ASP A 272 25.99 -9.36 -40.28
C ASP A 272 26.43 -7.88 -40.11
N GLU A 273 27.35 -7.57 -39.19
CA GLU A 273 27.96 -6.22 -39.09
C GLU A 273 29.48 -6.20 -39.36
N SER A 274 29.93 -6.83 -40.45
CA SER A 274 31.33 -6.65 -40.90
C SER A 274 31.54 -6.71 -42.41
N MET A 275 31.17 -5.64 -43.13
CA MET A 275 31.65 -5.26 -44.48
C MET A 275 30.84 -4.01 -44.90
N GLU A 276 31.32 -2.85 -45.34
CA GLU A 276 32.57 -2.38 -45.94
C GLU A 276 32.71 -0.87 -45.65
N THR A 277 33.92 -0.41 -45.30
CA THR A 277 34.35 0.96 -45.60
C THR A 277 35.14 0.92 -46.90
N GLN A 278 34.63 1.55 -47.97
CA GLN A 278 35.48 2.04 -49.07
C GLN A 278 35.08 3.45 -49.49
N GLU A 279 36.14 4.21 -49.74
CA GLU A 279 36.23 5.62 -50.04
C GLU A 279 35.52 6.01 -51.34
N THR A 280 34.87 7.18 -51.37
CA THR A 280 35.25 8.31 -52.24
C THR A 280 34.60 9.61 -51.79
#